data_AF-A0AAU5X176-F1
#
_entry.id   AF-A0AAU5X176-F1
#
_cell.length_a   1.000
_cell.length_b   1.000
_cell.length_c   1.000
_cell.angle_alpha   90.00
_cell.angle_beta   90.00
_cell.angle_gamma   90.00
#
_symmetry.space_group_name_H-M   'P 1'
#
loop_
_entity.id
_entity.type
_entity.pdbx_description
1 polymer ?
#
loop_
_entity_poly.entity_id
_entity_poly.type
_entity_poly.pdbx_seq_one_letter_code
_entity_poly.pdbx_strand_id
1 'polypeptide(L)'
;MATVSIRHDVGGPDGVLARALPFESHGAMRAVAFAPSSTGRLDRHWQERYQDDQNAPGIVYTVLSYDTPIAWVRADGRMVMPPVTYSPTTTRHQNLCRAWMGTDASCHEAAAA
;
A
#
# COMPACT_ATOMS: atom_id res chain seq x y z
N MET A 1 -3.92 -12.62 -10.76
CA MET A 1 -3.57 -11.20 -10.53
C MET A 1 -3.50 -10.52 -11.89
N ALA A 2 -4.06 -9.32 -12.06
CA ALA A 2 -4.09 -8.65 -13.36
C ALA A 2 -2.76 -7.95 -13.65
N THR A 3 -2.26 -8.06 -14.89
CA THR A 3 -1.11 -7.28 -15.35
C THR A 3 -1.58 -5.91 -15.85
N VAL A 4 -0.96 -4.84 -15.37
CA VAL A 4 -1.38 -3.45 -15.63
C VAL A 4 -0.23 -2.56 -16.07
N SER A 5 -0.55 -1.50 -16.80
CA SER A 5 0.35 -0.39 -17.09
C SER A 5 0.26 0.68 -16.01
N ILE A 6 1.39 0.98 -15.35
CA ILE A 6 1.47 2.04 -14.32
C ILE A 6 0.97 3.39 -14.84
N ARG A 7 1.14 3.67 -16.14
CA ARG A 7 0.79 4.96 -16.73
C ARG A 7 -0.71 5.16 -16.95
N HIS A 8 -1.47 4.08 -17.11
CA HIS A 8 -2.86 4.15 -17.57
C HIS A 8 -3.85 3.57 -16.55
N ASP A 9 -3.45 2.52 -15.84
CA ASP A 9 -4.39 1.70 -15.08
C ASP A 9 -4.27 1.88 -13.55
N VAL A 10 -3.11 2.35 -13.09
CA VAL A 10 -2.77 2.42 -11.65
C VAL A 10 -3.38 3.63 -10.96
N GLY A 11 -3.28 4.81 -11.58
CA GLY A 11 -3.85 6.05 -11.07
C GLY A 11 -5.25 6.35 -11.61
N GLY A 12 -5.87 7.41 -11.10
CA GLY A 12 -7.23 7.82 -11.43
C GLY A 12 -8.25 7.35 -10.39
N PRO A 13 -9.44 7.97 -10.36
CA PRO A 13 -10.50 7.61 -9.41
C PRO A 13 -10.98 6.16 -9.60
N ASP A 14 -10.94 5.66 -10.84
CA ASP A 14 -11.30 4.27 -11.17
C ASP A 14 -10.07 3.33 -11.25
N GLY A 15 -8.88 3.85 -10.96
CA GLY A 15 -7.62 3.12 -11.05
C GLY A 15 -7.49 2.02 -9.99
N VAL A 16 -6.62 1.05 -10.25
CA VAL A 16 -6.48 -0.13 -9.37
C VAL A 16 -6.01 0.23 -7.94
N LEU A 17 -5.30 1.36 -7.75
CA LEU A 17 -4.96 1.85 -6.40
C LEU A 17 -6.16 2.43 -5.65
N ALA A 18 -6.98 3.23 -6.32
CA ALA A 18 -8.16 3.84 -5.71
C ALA A 18 -9.18 2.79 -5.25
N ARG A 19 -9.23 1.66 -5.96
CA ARG A 19 -10.10 0.53 -5.65
C ARG A 19 -9.47 -0.54 -4.77
N ALA A 20 -8.22 -0.34 -4.32
CA ALA A 20 -7.43 -1.31 -3.57
C ALA A 20 -7.41 -2.73 -4.20
N LEU A 21 -7.36 -2.80 -5.54
CA LEU A 21 -7.35 -4.08 -6.25
C LEU A 21 -5.92 -4.63 -6.36
N PRO A 22 -5.71 -5.94 -6.22
CA PRO A 22 -4.41 -6.55 -6.48
C PRO A 22 -4.01 -6.43 -7.94
N PHE A 23 -2.74 -6.11 -8.21
CA PHE A 23 -2.21 -5.98 -9.57
C PHE A 23 -0.72 -6.28 -9.62
N GLU A 24 -0.22 -6.57 -10.82
CA GLU A 24 1.20 -6.56 -11.14
C GLU A 24 1.45 -5.61 -12.30
N SER A 25 2.48 -4.79 -12.25
CA SER A 25 3.03 -4.18 -13.46
C SER A 25 4.12 -5.07 -14.05
N HIS A 26 4.91 -4.56 -14.98
CA HIS A 26 6.08 -5.24 -15.54
C HIS A 26 7.24 -5.29 -14.51
N GLY A 27 6.99 -5.84 -13.31
CA GLY A 27 7.94 -6.07 -12.23
C GLY A 27 8.29 -4.87 -11.32
N ALA A 28 7.92 -3.64 -11.69
CA ALA A 28 8.35 -2.44 -10.95
C ALA A 28 7.45 -2.10 -9.74
N MET A 29 6.15 -2.33 -9.88
CA MET A 29 5.13 -2.03 -8.87
C MET A 29 4.07 -3.12 -8.89
N ARG A 30 3.65 -3.59 -7.70
CA ARG A 30 2.57 -4.57 -7.56
C ARG A 30 1.78 -4.29 -6.30
N ALA A 31 0.56 -4.81 -6.22
CA ALA A 31 -0.21 -4.81 -4.99
C ALA A 31 -0.85 -6.17 -4.73
N VAL A 32 -0.91 -6.55 -3.45
CA VAL A 32 -1.41 -7.85 -2.99
C VAL A 32 -2.35 -7.67 -1.80
N ALA A 33 -3.31 -8.59 -1.64
CA ALA A 33 -4.33 -8.55 -0.58
C ALA A 33 -3.87 -9.18 0.76
N PHE A 34 -2.58 -9.10 1.06
CA PHE A 34 -1.97 -9.65 2.27
C PHE A 34 -0.68 -8.90 2.60
N ALA A 35 -0.03 -9.23 3.72
CA ALA A 35 1.32 -8.77 4.04
C ALA A 35 2.38 -9.82 3.62
N PRO A 36 3.17 -9.58 2.56
CA PRO A 36 4.35 -10.38 2.27
C PRO A 36 5.33 -10.40 3.44
N SER A 37 5.95 -11.55 3.70
CA SER A 37 6.99 -11.72 4.73
C SER A 37 8.30 -11.00 4.39
N SER A 38 8.58 -10.80 3.11
CA SER A 38 9.72 -10.00 2.66
C SER A 38 9.40 -8.51 2.79
N THR A 39 10.28 -7.79 3.47
CA THR A 39 10.21 -6.34 3.67
C THR A 39 11.15 -5.56 2.75
N GLY A 40 11.89 -6.26 1.89
CA GLY A 40 12.81 -5.66 0.91
C GLY A 40 13.80 -4.70 1.56
N ARG A 41 13.75 -3.42 1.15
CA ARG A 41 14.65 -2.37 1.63
C ARG A 41 14.08 -1.50 2.76
N LEU A 42 12.96 -1.90 3.39
CA LEU A 42 12.44 -1.16 4.55
C LEU A 42 13.53 -1.01 5.62
N ASP A 43 13.65 0.17 6.23
CA ASP A 43 14.51 0.33 7.39
C ASP A 43 13.95 -0.43 8.61
N ARG A 44 14.77 -0.60 9.64
CA ARG A 44 14.41 -1.41 10.82
C ARG A 44 13.10 -0.92 11.47
N HIS A 45 12.95 0.39 11.64
CA HIS A 45 11.78 0.96 12.30
C HIS A 45 10.49 0.63 11.52
N TRP A 46 10.53 0.73 10.20
CA TRP A 46 9.39 0.39 9.37
C TRP A 46 9.16 -1.12 9.22
N GLN A 47 10.21 -1.94 9.30
CA GLN A 47 10.06 -3.40 9.38
C GLN A 47 9.29 -3.80 10.66
N GLU A 48 9.70 -3.27 11.81
CA GLU A 48 9.03 -3.50 13.10
C GLU A 48 7.57 -3.04 13.01
N ARG A 49 7.32 -1.83 12.50
CA ARG A 49 5.96 -1.32 12.34
C ARG A 49 5.10 -2.18 11.41
N TYR A 50 5.66 -2.65 10.31
CA TYR A 50 4.95 -3.49 9.35
C TYR A 50 4.60 -4.86 9.97
N GLN A 51 5.50 -5.44 10.76
CA GLN A 51 5.24 -6.67 11.51
C GLN A 51 4.16 -6.47 12.57
N ASP A 52 4.22 -5.38 13.33
CA ASP A 52 3.21 -5.03 14.33
C ASP A 52 1.83 -4.89 13.67
N ASP A 53 1.74 -4.11 12.58
CA ASP A 53 0.51 -3.90 11.84
C ASP A 53 -0.03 -5.21 11.23
N GLN A 54 0.86 -6.12 10.78
CA GLN A 54 0.49 -7.45 10.31
C GLN A 54 -0.09 -8.34 11.43
N ASN A 55 0.48 -8.27 12.63
CA ASN A 55 0.03 -9.08 13.77
C ASN A 55 -1.28 -8.54 14.37
N ALA A 56 -1.41 -7.22 14.48
CA ALA A 56 -2.60 -6.55 14.98
C ALA A 56 -2.67 -5.10 14.45
N PRO A 57 -3.70 -4.72 13.68
CA PRO A 57 -4.97 -5.41 13.45
C PRO A 57 -4.95 -6.39 12.26
N GLY A 58 -3.82 -6.55 11.58
CA GLY A 58 -3.72 -7.23 10.29
C GLY A 58 -3.55 -6.22 9.15
N ILE A 59 -2.92 -6.66 8.06
CA ILE A 59 -2.75 -5.89 6.82
C ILE A 59 -3.57 -6.57 5.72
N VAL A 60 -4.48 -5.82 5.12
CA VAL A 60 -5.42 -6.32 4.10
C VAL A 60 -5.00 -5.96 2.68
N TYR A 61 -4.10 -5.00 2.51
CA TYR A 61 -3.60 -4.58 1.22
C TYR A 61 -2.19 -4.03 1.34
N THR A 62 -1.27 -4.51 0.50
CA THR A 62 0.12 -4.05 0.48
C THR A 62 0.52 -3.68 -0.94
N VAL A 63 1.07 -2.49 -1.11
CA VAL A 63 1.68 -2.04 -2.36
C VAL A 63 3.20 -2.16 -2.22
N LEU A 64 3.82 -2.81 -3.21
CA LEU A 64 5.26 -3.00 -3.28
C LEU A 64 5.84 -2.24 -4.47
N SER A 65 6.99 -1.60 -4.26
CA SER A 65 7.91 -1.23 -5.33
C SER A 65 8.99 -2.29 -5.39
N TYR A 66 9.07 -3.03 -6.49
CA TYR A 66 9.82 -4.28 -6.56
C TYR A 66 9.40 -5.20 -5.39
N ASP A 67 10.33 -5.52 -4.49
CA ASP A 67 10.07 -6.34 -3.29
C ASP A 67 9.95 -5.53 -2.00
N THR A 68 9.98 -4.19 -2.06
CA THR A 68 9.87 -3.34 -0.87
C THR A 68 8.43 -2.86 -0.70
N PRO A 69 7.76 -3.14 0.44
CA PRO A 69 6.49 -2.50 0.77
C PRO A 69 6.65 -0.99 0.88
N ILE A 70 5.85 -0.23 0.11
CA ILE A 70 5.91 1.24 0.07
C ILE A 70 4.66 1.91 0.61
N ALA A 71 3.56 1.16 0.74
CA ALA A 71 2.33 1.54 1.39
C ALA A 71 1.52 0.29 1.75
N TRP A 72 0.74 0.33 2.81
CA TRP A 72 -0.20 -0.74 3.16
C TRP A 72 -1.45 -0.19 3.84
N VAL A 73 -2.52 -0.98 3.80
CA VAL A 73 -3.79 -0.71 4.48
C VAL A 73 -3.99 -1.75 5.56
N ARG A 74 -4.16 -1.26 6.78
CA ARG A 74 -4.47 -2.06 7.96
C ARG A 74 -5.94 -2.51 7.93
N ALA A 75 -6.27 -3.59 8.62
CA ALA A 75 -7.64 -4.11 8.70
C ALA A 75 -8.63 -3.10 9.33
N ASP A 76 -8.13 -2.10 10.07
CA ASP A 76 -8.91 -0.99 10.61
C ASP A 76 -9.11 0.17 9.60
N GLY A 77 -8.77 -0.03 8.32
CA GLY A 77 -8.91 0.94 7.25
C GLY A 77 -7.78 1.96 7.16
N ARG A 78 -6.87 2.02 8.15
CA ARG A 78 -5.80 3.02 8.14
C ARG A 78 -4.72 2.68 7.12
N MET A 79 -4.45 3.63 6.24
CA MET A 79 -3.30 3.59 5.35
C MET A 79 -2.03 4.00 6.09
N VAL A 80 -0.96 3.25 5.87
CA VAL A 80 0.39 3.55 6.35
C VAL A 80 1.34 3.62 5.17
N MET A 81 2.20 4.64 5.15
CA MET A 81 3.15 4.89 4.08
C MET A 81 4.45 5.44 4.68
N PRO A 82 5.56 4.70 4.58
CA PRO A 82 6.86 5.17 5.06
C PRO A 82 7.28 6.47 4.36
N PRO A 83 7.68 7.54 5.08
CA PRO A 83 8.21 8.77 4.51
C PRO A 83 9.70 8.61 4.13
N VAL A 84 10.09 7.43 3.64
CA VAL A 84 11.48 7.08 3.30
C VAL A 84 11.65 7.14 1.80
N THR A 85 12.68 7.87 1.35
CA THR A 85 13.04 7.95 -0.07
C THR A 85 14.14 6.94 -0.38
N TYR A 86 13.81 5.92 -1.19
CA TYR A 86 14.77 4.90 -1.60
C TYR A 86 15.41 5.17 -2.96
N SER A 87 14.61 5.64 -3.91
CA SER A 87 15.01 5.91 -5.30
C SER A 87 14.00 6.84 -5.98
N PRO A 88 14.35 7.46 -7.13
CA PRO A 88 13.40 8.24 -7.92
C PRO A 88 12.16 7.42 -8.37
N THR A 89 12.37 6.17 -8.78
CA THR A 89 11.29 5.26 -9.17
C THR A 89 10.33 4.97 -8.02
N THR A 90 10.88 4.62 -6.85
CA THR A 90 10.09 4.37 -5.64
C THR A 90 9.34 5.62 -5.20
N THR A 91 9.96 6.80 -5.30
CA THR A 91 9.33 8.09 -4.99
C THR A 91 8.11 8.33 -5.89
N ARG A 92 8.21 8.01 -7.19
CA ARG A 92 7.07 8.10 -8.11
C ARG A 92 5.94 7.14 -7.72
N HIS A 93 6.26 5.90 -7.35
CA HIS A 93 5.27 4.93 -6.89
C HIS A 93 4.59 5.38 -5.59
N GLN A 94 5.37 5.90 -4.65
CA GLN A 94 4.90 6.51 -3.41
C GLN A 94 3.95 7.70 -3.67
N ASN A 95 4.26 8.54 -4.64
CA ASN A 95 3.38 9.65 -5.03
C ASN A 95 2.06 9.15 -5.64
N LEU A 96 2.07 8.05 -6.40
CA LEU A 96 0.84 7.40 -6.87
C LEU A 96 0.00 6.87 -5.71
N CYS A 97 0.64 6.24 -4.72
CA CYS A 97 -0.05 5.77 -3.51
C CYS A 97 -0.68 6.96 -2.77
N ARG A 98 0.08 8.03 -2.52
CA ARG A 98 -0.43 9.23 -1.84
C ARG A 98 -1.59 9.89 -2.58
N ALA A 99 -1.57 9.87 -3.91
CA ALA A 99 -2.60 10.50 -4.72
C ALA A 99 -3.90 9.70 -4.78
N TRP A 100 -3.82 8.36 -4.71
CA TRP A 100 -4.95 7.50 -5.09
C TRP A 100 -5.36 6.49 -4.04
N MET A 101 -4.50 6.13 -3.09
CA MET A 101 -4.94 5.30 -1.98
C MET A 101 -5.73 6.18 -1.02
N GLY A 102 -7.02 5.87 -0.88
CA GLY A 102 -7.91 6.59 -0.01
C GLY A 102 -7.39 6.58 1.42
N THR A 103 -7.42 7.75 2.06
CA THR A 103 -7.48 7.85 3.51
C THR A 103 -8.94 7.62 3.89
N ASP A 104 -9.49 6.43 3.60
CA ASP A 104 -10.81 6.11 4.13
C ASP A 104 -10.64 5.92 5.64
N ALA A 105 -10.71 7.04 6.35
CA ALA A 105 -11.30 7.10 7.67
C ALA A 105 -12.73 6.57 7.51
N SER A 106 -12.87 5.26 7.53
CA SER A 106 -14.17 4.64 7.69
C SER A 106 -14.70 5.05 9.05
N CYS A 107 -15.88 5.69 9.02
CA CYS A 107 -16.94 5.56 10.00
C CYS A 107 -16.49 5.17 11.42
N HIS A 108 -16.17 6.16 12.25
CA HIS A 108 -16.30 6.03 13.70
C HIS A 108 -16.94 7.27 14.28
N GLU A 109 -18.27 7.37 14.13
CA GLU A 109 -19.19 7.68 15.23
C GLU A 109 -20.58 7.13 14.85
N ALA A 110 -20.70 5.81 14.99
CA ALA A 110 -21.97 5.15 15.26
C ALA A 110 -21.79 4.31 16.53
N ALA A 111 -21.84 5.00 17.68
CA ALA A 111 -22.14 4.47 19.01
C ALA A 111 -22.67 5.68 19.82
N ALA A 112 -23.98 5.89 19.95
CA ALA A 112 -24.85 5.18 20.88
C ALA A 112 -24.29 5.14 22.31
N ALA A 113 -24.53 6.20 23.07
CA ALA A 113 -25.08 6.20 24.43
C ALA A 113 -25.47 7.63 24.83
#